data_AF-A0A1W1BML2-F1
#
_entry.id   AF-A0A1W1BML2-F1
#
_cell.length_a   1.000
_cell.length_b   1.000
_cell.length_c   1.000
_cell.angle_alpha   90.00
_cell.angle_beta   90.00
_cell.angle_gamma   90.00
#
_symmetry.space_group_name_H-M   'P 1'
#
loop_
_entity.id
_entity.type
_entity.pdbx_description
1 polymer ?
#
loop_
_entity_poly.entity_id
_entity_poly.type
_entity_poly.pdbx_seq_one_letter_code
_entity_poly.pdbx_strand_id
1 'polypeptide(L)'
;MTVAYLGVFTIVLAVLAHTFFHFPAMWGMMFGLALLKLYSFHLKRKGANAFNIYVNMEKVENDTLLFFFGILSAVGALHFLGFLEYVHDVYAMAGATASNIGVGFLSAVIDNVPVMSAILKSSPSMDTAQWMLVTMTAGIGGSLISFGSAAGVGVMGKMRGIYTFGSHMKHAWTILAGYIISIIIWYVQFEIMGLY
;
A
#
# COMPACT_ATOMS: atom_id res chain seq x y z
N MET A 1 -7.49 18.69 -17.43
CA MET A 1 -6.04 18.82 -17.14
C MET A 1 -5.75 19.58 -15.85
N THR A 2 -6.30 20.79 -15.62
CA THR A 2 -6.04 21.56 -14.39
C THR A 2 -6.33 20.82 -13.09
N VAL A 3 -7.42 20.05 -13.02
CA VAL A 3 -7.75 19.21 -11.86
C VAL A 3 -6.67 18.14 -11.60
N ALA A 4 -6.12 17.53 -12.66
CA ALA A 4 -5.05 16.54 -12.53
C ALA A 4 -3.76 17.19 -12.01
N TYR A 5 -3.40 18.37 -12.50
CA TYR A 5 -2.25 19.13 -11.98
C TYR A 5 -2.44 19.53 -10.52
N LEU A 6 -3.64 19.95 -10.12
CA LEU A 6 -3.99 20.20 -8.72
C LEU A 6 -3.86 18.94 -7.85
N GLY A 7 -4.23 17.78 -8.38
CA GLY A 7 -4.04 16.49 -7.72
C GLY A 7 -2.57 16.15 -7.50
N VAL A 8 -1.73 16.26 -8.54
CA VAL A 8 -0.28 16.05 -8.42
C VAL A 8 0.34 17.04 -7.43
N PHE A 9 -0.03 18.32 -7.54
CA PHE A 9 0.41 19.35 -6.60
C PHE A 9 0.01 19.04 -5.16
N THR A 10 -1.20 18.52 -4.94
CA THR A 10 -1.67 18.08 -3.61
C THR A 10 -0.79 16.98 -3.03
N ILE A 11 -0.42 15.98 -3.84
CA ILE A 11 0.45 14.89 -3.41
C ILE A 11 1.83 15.43 -3.04
N VAL A 12 2.44 16.26 -3.89
CA VAL A 12 3.74 16.88 -3.63
C VAL A 12 3.69 17.70 -2.34
N LEU A 13 2.67 18.53 -2.17
CA LEU A 13 2.51 19.33 -0.96
C LEU A 13 2.32 18.48 0.29
N ALA A 14 1.57 17.38 0.23
CA ALA A 14 1.39 16.47 1.35
C ALA A 14 2.71 15.81 1.79
N VAL A 15 3.53 15.40 0.83
CA VAL A 15 4.87 14.85 1.11
C VAL A 15 5.77 15.93 1.72
N LEU A 16 5.85 17.12 1.13
CA LEU A 16 6.68 18.21 1.64
C LEU A 16 6.23 18.68 3.04
N ALA A 17 4.92 18.76 3.27
CA ALA A 17 4.36 19.11 4.57
C ALA A 17 4.75 18.07 5.64
N HIS A 18 4.73 16.79 5.29
CA HIS A 18 5.17 15.72 6.18
C HIS A 18 6.67 15.80 6.46
N THR A 19 7.50 15.96 5.43
CA THR A 19 8.96 15.99 5.56
C THR A 19 9.46 17.20 6.36
N PHE A 20 8.95 18.41 6.07
CA PHE A 20 9.46 19.63 6.70
C PHE A 20 8.77 19.96 8.02
N PHE A 21 7.45 19.77 8.10
CA PHE A 21 6.64 20.20 9.25
C PHE A 21 6.17 19.04 10.12
N HIS A 22 6.50 17.79 9.77
CA HIS A 22 6.13 16.58 10.52
C HIS A 22 4.60 16.41 10.64
N PHE A 23 3.85 17.07 9.76
CA PHE A 23 2.40 16.95 9.73
C PHE A 23 2.00 15.58 9.17
N PRO A 24 1.00 14.92 9.77
CA PRO A 24 0.41 13.73 9.15
C PRO A 24 -0.01 14.02 7.70
N ALA A 25 0.36 13.14 6.76
CA ALA A 25 0.11 13.33 5.33
C ALA A 25 -1.37 13.62 4.98
N MET A 26 -2.31 13.12 5.80
CA MET A 26 -3.74 13.40 5.67
C MET A 26 -4.07 14.91 5.68
N TRP A 27 -3.35 15.72 6.47
CA TRP A 27 -3.59 17.16 6.52
C TRP A 27 -3.21 17.84 5.21
N GLY A 28 -2.10 17.42 4.59
CA GLY A 28 -1.70 17.90 3.27
C GLY A 28 -2.72 17.54 2.19
N MET A 29 -3.24 16.31 2.23
CA MET A 29 -4.31 15.89 1.31
C MET A 29 -5.62 16.67 1.52
N MET A 30 -6.01 16.92 2.77
CA MET A 30 -7.19 17.74 3.10
C MET A 30 -7.03 19.21 2.65
N PHE A 31 -5.83 19.76 2.74
CA PHE A 31 -5.54 21.08 2.22
C PHE A 31 -5.66 21.12 0.68
N GLY A 32 -5.19 20.08 -0.02
CA GLY A 32 -5.41 19.96 -1.46
C GLY A 32 -6.89 19.90 -1.86
N LEU A 33 -7.72 19.20 -1.08
CA LEU A 33 -9.18 19.22 -1.26
C LEU A 33 -9.74 20.65 -1.11
N ALA A 34 -9.25 21.43 -0.15
CA ALA A 34 -9.63 22.83 0.03
C ALA A 34 -9.25 23.69 -1.19
N LEU A 35 -8.04 23.51 -1.74
CA LEU A 35 -7.61 24.17 -2.98
C LEU A 35 -8.50 23.79 -4.17
N LEU A 36 -8.85 22.52 -4.30
CA LEU A 36 -9.75 22.04 -5.34
C LEU A 36 -11.15 22.68 -5.21
N LYS A 37 -11.63 22.89 -3.98
CA LYS A 37 -12.89 23.59 -3.69
C LYS A 37 -12.83 25.07 -4.05
N LEU A 38 -11.74 25.75 -3.72
CA LEU A 38 -11.50 27.14 -4.14
C LEU A 38 -11.48 27.26 -5.68
N TYR A 39 -10.84 26.32 -6.37
CA TYR A 39 -10.83 26.28 -7.84
C TYR A 39 -12.24 26.09 -8.42
N SER A 40 -13.03 25.16 -7.87
CA SER A 40 -14.42 24.95 -8.29
C SER A 40 -15.28 26.20 -8.08
N PHE A 41 -15.09 26.90 -6.96
CA PHE A 41 -15.78 28.17 -6.68
C PHE A 41 -15.41 29.26 -7.71
N HIS A 42 -14.14 29.35 -8.10
CA HIS A 42 -13.68 30.29 -9.13
C HIS A 42 -14.29 30.00 -10.50
N LEU A 43 -14.39 28.72 -10.89
CA LEU A 43 -15.08 28.30 -12.12
C LEU A 43 -16.56 28.72 -12.10
N LYS A 44 -17.24 28.51 -10.97
CA LYS A 44 -18.64 28.90 -10.79
C LYS A 44 -18.84 30.41 -10.97
N ARG A 45 -17.94 31.23 -10.42
CA ARG A 45 -17.96 32.69 -10.61
C ARG A 45 -17.75 33.14 -12.06
N LYS A 46 -17.01 32.36 -12.85
CA LYS A 46 -16.76 32.63 -14.27
C LYS A 46 -17.87 32.10 -15.20
N GLY A 47 -18.96 31.56 -14.66
CA GLY A 47 -20.06 30.99 -15.46
C GLY A 47 -19.69 29.69 -16.18
N ALA A 48 -18.56 29.06 -15.82
CA ALA A 48 -18.14 27.80 -16.39
C ALA A 48 -18.71 26.61 -15.59
N ASN A 49 -18.69 25.42 -16.18
CA ASN A 49 -19.13 24.18 -15.53
C ASN A 49 -18.24 23.87 -14.31
N ALA A 50 -18.72 24.24 -13.13
CA ALA A 50 -18.11 23.87 -11.85
C ALA A 50 -18.45 22.41 -11.52
N PHE A 51 -17.58 21.74 -10.78
CA PHE A 51 -17.79 20.37 -10.32
C PHE A 51 -18.19 20.35 -8.84
N ASN A 52 -19.15 19.50 -8.50
CA ASN A 52 -19.60 19.33 -7.13
C ASN A 52 -18.73 18.27 -6.44
N ILE A 53 -17.87 18.70 -5.53
CA ILE A 53 -16.97 17.81 -4.78
C ILE A 53 -17.76 16.82 -3.94
N TYR A 54 -18.92 17.21 -3.39
CA TYR A 54 -19.74 16.33 -2.54
C TYR A 54 -20.30 15.14 -3.33
N VAL A 55 -20.73 15.37 -4.57
CA VAL A 55 -21.20 14.28 -5.47
C VAL A 55 -20.06 13.33 -5.84
N ASN A 56 -18.82 13.83 -5.90
CA ASN A 56 -17.66 12.98 -6.11
C ASN A 56 -17.23 12.25 -4.82
N MET A 57 -17.44 12.85 -3.65
CA MET A 57 -17.21 12.20 -2.36
C MET A 57 -18.17 11.03 -2.12
N GLU A 58 -19.40 11.09 -2.63
CA GLU A 58 -20.34 9.96 -2.59
C GLU A 58 -19.83 8.73 -3.34
N LYS A 59 -18.96 8.93 -4.34
CA LYS A 59 -18.34 7.84 -5.10
C LYS A 59 -17.10 7.25 -4.42
N VAL A 60 -16.71 7.77 -3.25
CA VAL A 60 -15.64 7.18 -2.45
C VAL A 60 -16.12 5.83 -1.92
N GLU A 61 -15.29 4.80 -2.08
CA GLU A 61 -15.59 3.44 -1.64
C GLU A 61 -15.56 3.33 -0.11
N ASN A 62 -16.66 3.72 0.54
CA ASN A 62 -16.80 3.64 2.00
C ASN A 62 -16.67 2.21 2.53
N ASP A 63 -17.08 1.21 1.74
CA ASP A 63 -16.94 -0.22 2.10
C ASP A 63 -15.46 -0.61 2.26
N THR A 64 -14.61 -0.18 1.32
CA THR A 64 -13.16 -0.40 1.37
C THR A 64 -12.53 0.32 2.57
N LEU A 65 -12.99 1.53 2.89
CA LEU A 65 -12.52 2.26 4.08
C LEU A 65 -12.93 1.57 5.39
N LEU A 66 -14.17 1.10 5.50
CA LEU A 66 -14.67 0.35 6.65
C LEU A 66 -13.96 -0.99 6.81
N PHE A 67 -13.63 -1.66 5.70
CA PHE A 67 -12.82 -2.87 5.69
C PHE A 67 -11.43 -2.63 6.31
N PHE A 68 -10.70 -1.61 5.85
CA PHE A 68 -9.39 -1.28 6.43
C PHE A 68 -9.49 -0.85 7.89
N PHE A 69 -10.49 -0.05 8.25
CA PHE A 69 -10.73 0.33 9.64
C PHE A 69 -10.96 -0.90 10.54
N GLY A 70 -11.81 -1.82 10.11
CA GLY A 70 -12.12 -3.04 10.85
C GLY A 70 -10.89 -3.94 11.01
N ILE A 71 -10.16 -4.21 9.93
CA ILE A 71 -8.96 -5.04 9.95
C ILE A 71 -7.84 -4.42 10.81
N LEU A 72 -7.55 -3.13 10.66
CA LEU A 72 -6.49 -2.48 11.43
C LEU A 72 -6.83 -2.44 12.93
N SER A 73 -8.13 -2.31 13.26
CA SER A 73 -8.65 -2.42 14.63
C SER A 73 -8.49 -3.84 15.17
N ALA A 74 -8.81 -4.87 14.38
CA ALA A 74 -8.64 -6.27 14.76
C ALA A 74 -7.15 -6.63 15.01
N VAL A 75 -6.25 -6.19 14.12
CA VAL A 75 -4.80 -6.35 14.34
C VAL A 75 -4.35 -5.59 15.58
N GLY A 76 -4.95 -4.43 15.88
CA GLY A 76 -4.72 -3.70 17.14
C GLY A 76 -5.16 -4.49 18.37
N ALA A 77 -6.30 -5.18 18.31
CA ALA A 77 -6.76 -6.06 19.38
C ALA A 77 -5.82 -7.27 19.55
N LEU A 78 -5.37 -7.89 18.46
CA LEU A 78 -4.38 -8.99 18.52
C LEU A 78 -3.06 -8.54 19.16
N HIS A 79 -2.60 -7.33 18.84
CA HIS A 79 -1.43 -6.74 19.49
C HIS A 79 -1.64 -6.57 21.00
N PHE A 80 -2.78 -5.99 21.39
CA PHE A 80 -3.13 -5.77 22.80
C PHE A 80 -3.24 -7.09 23.59
N LEU A 81 -3.70 -8.17 22.95
CA LEU A 81 -3.80 -9.51 23.54
C LEU A 81 -2.47 -10.29 23.55
N GLY A 82 -1.38 -9.73 23.00
CA GLY A 82 -0.07 -10.39 22.95
C GLY A 82 0.11 -11.39 21.81
N PHE A 83 -0.88 -11.60 20.93
CA PHE A 83 -0.75 -12.56 19.81
C PHE A 83 0.32 -12.17 18.79
N LEU A 84 0.68 -10.90 18.70
CA LEU A 84 1.75 -10.46 17.79
C LEU A 84 3.16 -10.82 18.31
N GLU A 85 3.31 -11.26 19.56
CA GLU A 85 4.60 -11.76 20.08
C GLU A 85 5.05 -13.02 19.32
N TYR A 86 4.12 -13.87 18.88
CA TYR A 86 4.45 -15.03 18.05
C TYR A 86 5.11 -14.65 16.72
N VAL A 87 4.82 -13.45 16.18
CA VAL A 87 5.51 -12.95 14.98
C VAL A 87 6.97 -12.67 15.32
N HIS A 88 7.26 -12.10 16.48
CA HIS A 88 8.63 -11.90 16.95
C HIS A 88 9.39 -13.22 17.08
N ASP A 89 8.75 -14.24 17.65
CA ASP A 89 9.35 -15.58 17.80
C ASP A 89 9.67 -16.24 16.45
N VAL A 90 8.77 -16.09 15.47
CA VAL A 90 9.01 -16.59 14.10
C VAL A 90 10.24 -15.90 13.49
N TYR A 91 10.40 -14.59 13.68
CA TYR A 91 11.57 -13.85 13.21
C TYR A 91 12.86 -14.29 13.93
N ALA A 92 12.79 -14.58 15.22
CA ALA A 92 13.92 -15.08 16.00
C ALA A 92 14.34 -16.50 15.57
N MET A 93 13.39 -17.37 15.23
CA MET A 93 13.65 -18.76 14.84
C MET A 93 14.07 -18.92 13.38
N ALA A 94 13.34 -18.30 12.45
CA ALA A 94 13.57 -18.46 11.01
C ALA A 94 14.59 -17.46 10.44
N GLY A 95 14.87 -16.37 11.18
CA GLY A 95 15.68 -15.25 10.72
C GLY A 95 14.89 -14.26 9.87
N ALA A 96 15.30 -12.99 9.92
CA ALA A 96 14.59 -11.88 9.26
C ALA A 96 14.43 -12.10 7.75
N THR A 97 15.47 -12.54 7.05
CA THR A 97 15.41 -12.73 5.58
C THR A 97 14.36 -13.77 5.18
N ALA A 98 14.35 -14.95 5.81
CA ALA A 98 13.40 -16.00 5.48
C ALA A 98 11.98 -15.59 5.85
N SER A 99 11.78 -14.98 7.01
CA SER A 99 10.50 -14.45 7.46
C SER A 99 9.96 -13.38 6.51
N ASN A 100 10.79 -12.42 6.08
CA ASN A 100 10.41 -11.35 5.15
C ASN A 100 10.05 -11.88 3.76
N ILE A 101 10.74 -12.90 3.27
CA ILE A 101 10.38 -13.60 2.02
C ILE A 101 9.05 -14.34 2.20
N GLY A 102 8.85 -15.03 3.32
CA GLY A 102 7.59 -15.72 3.63
C GLY A 102 6.40 -14.78 3.76
N VAL A 103 6.60 -13.61 4.39
CA VAL A 103 5.62 -12.54 4.51
C VAL A 103 5.15 -12.06 3.13
N GLY A 104 6.05 -11.93 2.16
CA GLY A 104 5.67 -11.55 0.80
C GLY A 104 4.68 -12.55 0.18
N PHE A 105 4.91 -13.86 0.35
CA PHE A 105 3.94 -14.88 -0.07
C PHE A 105 2.62 -14.79 0.71
N LEU A 106 2.69 -14.57 2.02
CA LEU A 106 1.49 -14.39 2.85
C LEU A 106 0.64 -13.20 2.40
N SER A 107 1.30 -12.10 2.00
CA SER A 107 0.67 -10.90 1.46
C SER A 107 -0.10 -11.16 0.16
N ALA A 108 0.22 -12.21 -0.60
CA ALA A 108 -0.54 -12.62 -1.78
C ALA A 108 -1.96 -13.09 -1.45
N VAL A 109 -2.20 -13.49 -0.19
CA VAL A 109 -3.45 -14.09 0.25
C VAL A 109 -4.26 -13.15 1.14
N ILE A 110 -3.60 -12.45 2.07
CA ILE A 110 -4.26 -11.72 3.18
C ILE A 110 -4.40 -10.21 2.91
N ASP A 111 -3.84 -9.69 1.83
CA ASP A 111 -3.62 -8.26 1.53
C ASP A 111 -2.41 -7.67 2.27
N ASN A 112 -1.75 -6.68 1.64
CA ASN A 112 -0.51 -6.12 2.15
C ASN A 112 -0.71 -5.21 3.38
N VAL A 113 -1.84 -4.51 3.46
CA VAL A 113 -2.16 -3.59 4.57
C VAL A 113 -2.26 -4.32 5.92
N PRO A 114 -3.08 -5.37 6.10
CA PRO A 114 -3.11 -6.14 7.35
C PRO A 114 -1.77 -6.77 7.72
N VAL A 115 -1.11 -7.41 6.75
CA VAL A 115 0.14 -8.13 6.98
C VAL A 115 1.22 -7.16 7.46
N MET A 116 1.39 -6.03 6.79
CA MET A 116 2.36 -5.01 7.22
C MET A 116 1.97 -4.35 8.54
N SER A 117 0.68 -4.13 8.80
CA SER A 117 0.22 -3.62 10.09
C SER A 117 0.60 -4.56 11.25
N ALA A 118 0.48 -5.87 11.06
CA ALA A 118 0.89 -6.86 12.06
C ALA A 118 2.41 -6.82 12.29
N ILE A 119 3.20 -6.77 11.22
CA ILE A 119 4.68 -6.73 11.32
C ILE A 119 5.14 -5.45 12.01
N LEU A 120 4.62 -4.29 11.59
CA LEU A 120 4.95 -2.99 12.19
C LEU A 120 4.59 -2.94 13.68
N LYS A 121 3.45 -3.51 14.08
CA LYS A 121 3.06 -3.57 15.49
C LYS A 121 3.85 -4.60 16.29
N SER A 122 4.23 -5.73 15.69
CA SER A 122 5.10 -6.72 16.33
C SER A 122 6.54 -6.23 16.49
N SER A 123 6.96 -5.26 15.68
CA SER A 123 8.28 -4.62 15.71
C SER A 123 9.44 -5.61 15.94
N PRO A 124 9.62 -6.62 15.06
CA PRO A 124 10.73 -7.56 15.20
C PRO A 124 12.07 -6.81 15.08
N SER A 125 13.07 -7.29 15.82
CA SER A 125 14.41 -6.70 15.79
C SER A 125 15.10 -7.07 14.47
N MET A 126 15.15 -6.12 13.54
CA MET A 126 15.82 -6.27 12.25
C MET A 126 16.38 -4.94 11.76
N ASP A 127 17.44 -5.01 10.94
CA ASP A 127 18.11 -3.83 10.39
C ASP A 127 17.29 -3.14 9.28
N THR A 128 17.78 -1.99 8.82
CA THR A 128 17.12 -1.21 7.77
C THR A 128 17.00 -1.99 6.45
N ALA A 129 17.98 -2.83 6.10
CA ALA A 129 17.93 -3.63 4.88
C ALA A 129 16.74 -4.60 4.93
N GLN A 130 16.53 -5.26 6.07
CA GLN A 130 15.41 -6.17 6.28
C GLN A 130 14.05 -5.44 6.27
N TRP A 131 13.98 -4.21 6.80
CA TRP A 131 12.79 -3.36 6.65
C TRP A 131 12.50 -3.00 5.19
N MET A 132 13.55 -2.77 4.38
CA MET A 132 13.39 -2.57 2.94
C MET A 132 12.99 -3.86 2.22
N LEU A 133 13.53 -5.01 2.64
CA LEU A 133 13.18 -6.32 2.10
C LEU A 133 11.70 -6.60 2.30
N VAL A 134 11.19 -6.50 3.53
CA VAL A 134 9.78 -6.79 3.83
C VAL A 134 8.83 -5.84 3.10
N THR A 135 9.22 -4.57 2.98
CA THR A 135 8.43 -3.57 2.24
C THR A 135 8.33 -3.95 0.77
N MET A 136 9.44 -4.36 0.17
CA MET A 136 9.50 -4.82 -1.22
C MET A 136 8.76 -6.15 -1.40
N THR A 137 9.00 -7.16 -0.56
CA THR A 137 8.40 -8.48 -0.69
C THR A 137 6.90 -8.46 -0.44
N ALA A 138 6.38 -7.70 0.53
CA ALA A 138 4.95 -7.50 0.71
C ALA A 138 4.32 -6.78 -0.49
N GLY A 139 5.00 -5.76 -1.03
CA GLY A 139 4.55 -5.02 -2.21
C GLY A 139 4.44 -5.88 -3.47
N ILE A 140 5.48 -6.65 -3.80
CA ILE A 140 5.50 -7.52 -4.99
C ILE A 140 4.65 -8.77 -4.75
N GLY A 141 4.73 -9.34 -3.54
CA GLY A 141 4.07 -10.58 -3.16
C GLY A 141 2.56 -10.55 -3.34
N GLY A 142 1.91 -9.42 -3.04
CA GLY A 142 0.48 -9.19 -3.33
C GLY A 142 0.06 -9.46 -4.78
N SER A 143 1.00 -9.36 -5.73
CA SER A 143 0.72 -9.59 -7.16
C SER A 143 0.85 -11.06 -7.59
N LEU A 144 1.36 -11.96 -6.75
CA LEU A 144 1.53 -13.38 -7.08
C LEU A 144 0.19 -14.06 -7.39
N ILE A 145 -0.90 -13.58 -6.78
CA ILE A 145 -2.26 -14.05 -7.01
C ILE A 145 -3.15 -12.87 -7.43
N SER A 146 -4.11 -13.10 -8.33
CA SER A 146 -4.87 -12.02 -8.97
C SER A 146 -5.72 -11.17 -8.03
N PHE A 147 -6.07 -11.69 -6.84
CA PHE A 147 -6.83 -10.97 -5.82
C PHE A 147 -5.99 -10.51 -4.62
N GLY A 148 -4.69 -10.82 -4.58
CA GLY A 148 -3.79 -10.40 -3.50
C GLY A 148 -3.44 -8.90 -3.52
N SER A 149 -3.98 -8.16 -4.50
CA SER A 149 -3.81 -6.71 -4.62
C SER A 149 -5.08 -6.06 -5.17
N ALA A 150 -5.41 -4.87 -4.66
CA ALA A 150 -6.52 -4.05 -5.14
C ALA A 150 -6.44 -3.75 -6.65
N ALA A 151 -5.23 -3.59 -7.20
CA ALA A 151 -5.04 -3.41 -8.64
C ALA A 151 -5.48 -4.64 -9.43
N GLY A 152 -5.13 -5.84 -8.95
CA GLY A 152 -5.53 -7.11 -9.57
C GLY A 152 -7.04 -7.32 -9.54
N VAL A 153 -7.68 -7.07 -8.40
CA VAL A 153 -9.15 -7.14 -8.26
C VAL A 153 -9.84 -6.10 -9.16
N GLY A 154 -9.34 -4.86 -9.18
CA GLY A 154 -9.91 -3.78 -10.00
C GLY A 154 -9.83 -4.07 -11.49
N VAL A 155 -8.70 -4.61 -11.97
CA VAL A 155 -8.54 -5.03 -13.37
C VAL A 155 -9.45 -6.20 -13.71
N MET A 156 -9.56 -7.21 -12.82
CA MET A 156 -10.47 -8.35 -13.00
C MET A 156 -11.95 -7.93 -13.05
N GLY A 157 -12.32 -6.93 -12.26
CA GLY A 157 -13.67 -6.36 -12.26
C GLY A 157 -14.03 -5.62 -13.56
N LYS A 158 -13.05 -4.94 -14.18
CA LYS A 158 -13.23 -4.17 -15.42
C LYS A 158 -13.06 -5.00 -16.69
N MET A 159 -12.09 -5.90 -16.75
CA MET A 159 -11.75 -6.69 -17.94
C MET A 159 -12.36 -8.09 -17.88
N ARG A 160 -13.69 -8.14 -17.72
CA ARG A 160 -14.43 -9.40 -17.61
C ARG A 160 -14.20 -10.29 -18.84
N GLY A 161 -13.84 -11.55 -18.61
CA GLY A 161 -13.56 -12.53 -19.68
C GLY A 161 -12.14 -12.48 -20.26
N ILE A 162 -11.40 -11.39 -20.07
CA ILE A 162 -10.01 -11.26 -20.54
C ILE A 162 -9.03 -11.55 -19.38
N TYR A 163 -9.16 -10.78 -18.30
CA TYR A 163 -8.34 -10.94 -17.11
C TYR A 163 -9.16 -11.65 -16.04
N THR A 164 -8.91 -12.95 -15.90
CA THR A 164 -9.53 -13.84 -14.91
C THR A 164 -8.45 -14.43 -14.01
N PHE A 165 -8.86 -15.00 -12.87
CA PHE A 165 -7.95 -15.74 -11.99
C PHE A 165 -7.11 -16.78 -12.76
N GLY A 166 -7.76 -17.58 -13.63
CA GLY A 166 -7.04 -18.57 -14.44
C GLY A 166 -6.06 -17.95 -15.43
N SER A 167 -6.39 -16.80 -16.03
CA SER A 167 -5.50 -16.07 -16.94
C SER A 167 -4.27 -15.50 -16.20
N HIS A 168 -4.46 -15.00 -14.98
CA HIS A 168 -3.38 -14.54 -14.11
C HIS A 168 -2.46 -15.68 -13.70
N MET A 169 -3.03 -16.81 -13.27
CA MET A 169 -2.24 -17.97 -12.82
C MET A 169 -1.35 -18.56 -13.90
N LYS A 170 -1.74 -18.45 -15.19
CA LYS A 170 -0.86 -18.83 -16.32
C LYS A 170 0.45 -18.02 -16.36
N HIS A 171 0.42 -16.77 -15.87
CA HIS A 171 1.56 -15.87 -15.85
C HIS A 171 2.15 -15.66 -14.43
N ALA A 172 1.55 -16.26 -13.39
CA ALA A 172 2.03 -16.12 -12.02
C ALA A 172 3.51 -16.52 -11.87
N TRP A 173 4.00 -17.46 -12.67
CA TRP A 173 5.42 -17.83 -12.69
C TRP A 173 6.35 -16.68 -13.12
N THR A 174 5.91 -15.78 -14.01
CA THR A 174 6.71 -14.60 -14.39
C THR A 174 6.80 -13.60 -13.24
N ILE A 175 5.72 -13.47 -12.45
CA ILE A 175 5.70 -12.64 -11.25
C ILE A 175 6.59 -13.25 -10.17
N LEU A 176 6.56 -14.57 -10.01
CA LEU A 176 7.47 -15.29 -9.12
C LEU A 176 8.93 -15.12 -9.52
N ALA A 177 9.24 -15.17 -10.82
CA ALA A 177 10.59 -14.89 -11.32
C ALA A 177 11.01 -13.45 -10.98
N GLY A 178 10.13 -12.46 -11.20
CA GLY A 178 10.38 -11.07 -10.82
C GLY A 178 10.58 -10.89 -9.32
N TYR A 179 9.82 -11.62 -8.50
CA TYR A 179 9.95 -11.64 -7.04
C TYR A 179 11.34 -12.16 -6.61
N ILE A 180 11.78 -13.28 -7.17
CA ILE A 180 13.11 -13.86 -6.91
C ILE A 180 14.22 -12.90 -7.36
N ILE A 181 14.10 -12.33 -8.58
CA ILE A 181 15.09 -11.37 -9.10
C ILE A 181 15.18 -10.15 -8.19
N SER A 182 14.05 -9.65 -7.70
CA SER A 182 14.02 -8.49 -6.79
C SER A 182 14.75 -8.79 -5.48
N ILE A 183 14.57 -9.99 -4.93
CA ILE A 183 15.31 -10.44 -3.73
C ILE A 183 16.81 -10.54 -4.01
N ILE A 184 17.21 -11.07 -5.17
CA ILE A 184 18.62 -11.17 -5.56
C ILE A 184 19.25 -9.78 -5.69
N ILE A 185 18.57 -8.84 -6.36
CA ILE A 185 19.03 -7.46 -6.50
C ILE A 185 19.17 -6.80 -5.13
N TRP A 186 18.16 -6.96 -4.26
CA TRP A 186 18.20 -6.47 -2.89
C TRP A 186 19.40 -7.04 -2.14
N TYR A 187 19.64 -8.35 -2.22
CA TYR A 187 20.76 -9.01 -1.55
C TYR A 187 22.11 -8.46 -2.03
N VAL A 188 22.29 -8.31 -3.34
CA VAL A 188 23.51 -7.72 -3.91
C VAL A 188 23.69 -6.27 -3.45
N GLN A 189 22.63 -5.47 -3.51
CA GLN A 189 22.69 -4.05 -3.17
C GLN A 189 23.00 -3.82 -1.69
N PHE A 190 22.29 -4.49 -0.78
CA PHE A 190 22.37 -4.18 0.65
C PHE A 190 23.36 -5.08 1.40
N GLU A 191 23.41 -6.38 1.12
CA GLU A 191 24.26 -7.32 1.87
C GLU A 191 25.69 -7.39 1.31
N ILE A 192 25.85 -7.33 -0.02
CA ILE A 192 27.18 -7.39 -0.66
C ILE A 192 27.81 -6.00 -0.80
N MET A 193 27.05 -5.03 -1.33
CA MET A 193 27.58 -3.71 -1.64
C MET A 193 27.44 -2.70 -0.48
N GLY A 194 26.57 -2.96 0.50
CA GLY A 194 26.33 -2.06 1.63
C GLY A 194 25.72 -0.71 1.23
N LEU A 195 24.94 -0.67 0.14
CA LEU A 195 24.31 0.56 -0.36
C LEU A 195 22.93 0.75 0.27
N TYR A 196 22.89 1.48 1.40
CA TYR A 196 21.68 1.82 2.14
C TYR A 196 20.99 3.09 1.64
#